data_AF-A0A9P8L6X0-F1
#
_entry.id   AF-A0A9P8L6X0-F1
#
_cell.length_a   1.000
_cell.length_b   1.000
_cell.length_c   1.000
_cell.angle_alpha   90.00
_cell.angle_beta   90.00
_cell.angle_gamma   90.00
#
_symmetry.space_group_name_H-M   'P 1'
#
loop_
_entity.id
_entity.type
_entity.pdbx_description
1 polymer ?
#
loop_
_entity_poly.entity_id
_entity_poly.type
_entity_poly.pdbx_seq_one_letter_code
_entity_poly.pdbx_strand_id
1 'polypeptide(L)'
;MAHAPSKFKVLPKEQLAPGIDSGTAFQSVCINTAMYLPWLAGQCLKNGSVIKRAILNHISEAADLHHSGKKADVIVNCTGLLASQLGGVMDKNVVPARGQIVVVRNDPGIMATISGTDDGDDEATYVMHRAAGKSAPLTVLEALYIFRVLTLAFDRQVEEPSLAVPTKKAAGNPSRTQISLRG
;
A
#
# COMPACT_ATOMS: atom_id res chain seq x y z
N MET A 1 3.39 21.19 22.04
CA MET A 1 3.03 20.53 20.76
C MET A 1 1.65 21.06 20.36
N ALA A 2 1.56 21.92 19.35
CA ALA A 2 0.28 22.46 18.91
C ALA A 2 -0.48 21.40 18.10
N HIS A 3 -1.71 21.09 18.50
CA HIS A 3 -2.62 20.23 17.77
C HIS A 3 -3.02 20.95 16.47
N ALA A 4 -2.46 20.54 15.33
CA ALA A 4 -2.87 21.08 14.04
C ALA A 4 -4.35 20.77 13.81
N PRO A 5 -5.20 21.75 13.45
CA PRO A 5 -6.62 21.50 13.25
C PRO A 5 -6.82 20.46 12.15
N SER A 6 -7.70 19.49 12.39
CA SER A 6 -8.04 18.44 11.43
C SER A 6 -8.57 19.09 10.14
N LYS A 7 -7.82 18.98 9.04
CA LYS A 7 -8.25 19.48 7.71
C LYS A 7 -9.30 18.59 7.04
N PHE A 8 -10.12 17.90 7.83
CA PHE A 8 -11.17 17.02 7.33
C PHE A 8 -12.37 17.84 6.84
N LYS A 9 -12.90 17.48 5.67
CA LYS A 9 -14.07 18.10 5.04
C LYS A 9 -14.88 17.04 4.32
N VAL A 10 -16.21 17.12 4.45
CA VAL A 10 -17.13 16.45 3.53
C VAL A 10 -17.28 17.33 2.31
N LEU A 11 -17.19 16.75 1.12
CA LEU A 11 -17.36 17.49 -0.14
C LEU A 11 -18.86 17.73 -0.39
N PRO A 12 -19.26 18.97 -0.73
CA PRO A 12 -20.64 19.26 -1.07
C PRO A 12 -21.01 18.59 -2.40
N LYS A 13 -22.29 18.25 -2.58
CA LYS A 13 -22.78 17.46 -3.74
C LYS A 13 -22.42 18.10 -5.08
N GLU A 14 -22.34 19.43 -5.14
CA GLU A 14 -22.03 20.20 -6.35
C GLU A 14 -20.55 20.07 -6.76
N GLN A 15 -19.67 19.61 -5.87
CA GLN A 15 -18.25 19.35 -6.14
C GLN A 15 -17.97 17.88 -6.47
N LEU A 16 -18.99 17.01 -6.38
CA LEU A 16 -18.85 15.59 -6.70
C LEU A 16 -18.91 15.37 -8.21
N ALA A 17 -18.06 14.49 -8.71
CA ALA A 17 -18.12 14.05 -10.10
C ALA A 17 -19.43 13.26 -10.36
N PRO A 18 -19.94 13.22 -11.60
CA PRO A 18 -21.10 12.40 -11.94
C PRO A 18 -20.91 10.94 -11.51
N GLY A 19 -21.93 10.36 -10.87
CA GLY A 19 -21.89 8.98 -10.37
C GLY A 19 -21.25 8.78 -9.00
N ILE A 20 -20.76 9.85 -8.36
CA ILE A 20 -20.26 9.83 -6.97
C ILE A 20 -21.40 10.21 -6.02
N ASP A 21 -21.70 9.34 -5.07
CA ASP A 21 -22.72 9.57 -4.04
C ASP A 21 -22.22 10.49 -2.92
N SER A 22 -20.98 10.28 -2.47
CA SER A 22 -20.37 11.09 -1.42
C SER A 22 -18.86 11.25 -1.61
N GLY A 23 -18.27 12.24 -0.93
CA GLY A 23 -16.82 12.39 -0.92
C GLY A 23 -16.27 13.14 0.27
N THR A 24 -15.01 12.88 0.57
CA THR A 24 -14.30 13.54 1.69
C THR A 24 -12.91 13.98 1.28
N ALA A 25 -12.42 15.03 1.95
CA ALA A 25 -11.06 15.50 1.82
C ALA A 25 -10.39 15.68 3.18
N PHE A 26 -9.15 15.22 3.33
CA PHE A 26 -8.39 15.39 4.57
C PHE A 26 -6.88 15.38 4.36
N GLN A 27 -6.13 15.80 5.38
CA GLN A 27 -4.67 15.68 5.36
C GLN A 27 -4.25 14.33 5.89
N SER A 28 -3.40 13.62 5.17
CA SER A 28 -2.84 12.31 5.56
C SER A 28 -1.35 12.26 5.21
N VAL A 29 -0.71 11.11 5.45
CA VAL A 29 0.72 10.90 5.18
C VAL A 29 0.91 9.86 4.09
N CYS A 30 1.86 10.09 3.19
CA CYS A 30 2.36 9.07 2.26
C CYS A 30 3.77 8.66 2.67
N ILE A 31 4.00 7.37 2.85
CA ILE A 31 5.30 6.83 3.28
C ILE A 31 6.09 6.38 2.06
N ASN A 32 7.29 6.91 1.89
CA ASN A 32 8.26 6.36 0.98
C ASN A 32 8.93 5.12 1.60
N THR A 33 8.43 3.93 1.28
CA THR A 33 8.90 2.66 1.87
C THR A 33 10.38 2.38 1.59
N ALA A 34 10.91 2.79 0.42
CA ALA A 34 12.31 2.63 0.06
C ALA A 34 13.26 3.42 0.98
N MET A 35 12.77 4.49 1.61
CA MET A 35 13.53 5.26 2.61
C MET A 35 13.15 4.89 4.04
N TYR A 36 11.87 4.67 4.29
CA TYR A 36 11.35 4.47 5.64
C TYR A 36 11.80 3.14 6.24
N LEU A 37 11.88 2.07 5.46
CA LEU A 37 12.34 0.77 5.96
C LEU A 37 13.83 0.80 6.35
N PRO A 38 14.76 1.33 5.53
CA PRO A 38 16.15 1.55 5.97
C PRO A 38 16.26 2.49 7.17
N TRP A 39 15.44 3.55 7.23
CA TRP A 39 15.41 4.44 8.38
C TRP A 39 15.01 3.70 9.66
N LEU A 40 13.94 2.90 9.64
CA LEU A 40 13.51 2.07 10.78
C LEU A 40 14.61 1.09 11.20
N ALA A 41 15.22 0.38 10.24
CA ALA A 41 16.35 -0.51 10.54
C ALA A 41 17.50 0.26 11.22
N GLY A 42 17.84 1.44 10.73
CA GLY A 42 18.84 2.32 11.34
C GLY A 42 18.46 2.76 12.76
N GLN A 43 17.19 3.05 13.02
CA GLN A 43 16.71 3.39 14.36
C GLN A 43 16.81 2.19 15.32
N CYS A 44 16.49 0.97 14.87
CA CYS A 44 16.68 -0.25 15.66
C CYS A 44 18.15 -0.48 16.00
N LEU A 45 19.05 -0.35 15.02
CA LEU A 45 20.50 -0.50 15.21
C LEU A 45 21.04 0.55 16.20
N LYS A 46 20.62 1.82 16.10
CA LYS A 46 20.99 2.88 17.05
C LYS A 46 20.59 2.55 18.49
N ASN A 47 19.48 1.83 18.66
CA ASN A 47 18.99 1.39 19.96
C ASN A 47 19.57 0.03 20.40
N GLY A 48 20.61 -0.47 19.74
CA GLY A 48 21.32 -1.69 20.12
C GLY A 48 20.68 -2.99 19.62
N SER A 49 19.69 -2.93 18.73
CA SER A 49 19.18 -4.15 18.08
C SER A 49 20.25 -4.73 17.14
N VAL A 50 20.26 -6.06 16.99
CA VAL A 50 21.12 -6.78 16.06
C VAL A 50 20.27 -7.37 14.94
N ILE A 51 20.60 -7.06 13.69
CA ILE A 51 19.90 -7.59 12.51
C ILE A 51 20.70 -8.76 11.93
N LYS A 52 20.08 -9.94 11.85
CA LYS A 52 20.66 -11.15 11.27
C LYS A 52 19.76 -11.69 10.17
N ARG A 53 20.35 -12.12 9.06
CA ARG A 53 19.64 -12.84 8.00
C ARG A 53 19.54 -14.32 8.38
N ALA A 54 18.34 -14.88 8.29
CA ALA A 54 18.07 -16.30 8.52
C ALA A 54 16.84 -16.73 7.70
N ILE A 55 16.76 -18.02 7.39
CA ILE A 55 15.60 -18.67 6.79
C ILE A 55 15.20 -19.77 7.76
N LEU A 56 13.93 -19.80 8.15
CA LEU A 56 13.40 -20.69 9.18
C LEU A 56 12.28 -21.53 8.57
N ASN A 57 12.23 -22.82 8.91
CA ASN A 57 11.14 -23.70 8.49
C ASN A 57 10.07 -23.84 9.58
N HIS A 58 10.45 -23.66 10.84
CA HIS A 58 9.56 -23.69 12.00
C HIS A 58 9.81 -22.49 12.94
N ILE A 59 8.76 -21.95 13.55
CA ILE A 59 8.85 -20.75 14.40
C ILE A 59 9.78 -20.94 15.61
N SER A 60 9.86 -22.16 16.15
CA SER A 60 10.74 -22.48 17.29
C SER A 60 12.24 -22.30 16.98
N GLU A 61 12.65 -22.39 15.71
CA GLU A 61 14.04 -22.15 15.29
C GLU A 61 14.48 -20.71 15.61
N ALA A 62 13.53 -19.75 15.67
CA ALA A 62 13.83 -18.37 16.02
C ALA A 62 14.39 -18.22 17.45
N ALA A 63 14.02 -19.13 18.36
CA ALA A 63 14.50 -19.09 19.74
C ALA A 63 16.02 -19.23 19.81
N ASP A 64 16.62 -20.02 18.92
CA ASP A 64 18.06 -20.33 18.92
C ASP A 64 18.91 -19.28 18.18
N LEU A 65 18.28 -18.25 17.60
CA LEU A 65 18.95 -17.24 16.78
C LEU A 65 19.26 -15.93 17.50
N HIS A 66 18.97 -15.83 18.79
CA HIS A 66 19.21 -14.60 19.55
C HIS A 66 20.71 -14.24 19.60
N HIS A 67 21.04 -12.96 19.43
CA HIS A 67 22.43 -12.50 19.29
C HIS A 67 23.31 -12.74 20.53
N SER A 68 22.69 -12.92 21.71
CA SER A 68 23.42 -13.21 22.96
C SER A 68 23.97 -14.65 23.02
N GLY A 69 23.62 -15.52 22.06
CA GLY A 69 23.96 -16.94 22.07
C GLY A 69 23.12 -17.78 23.03
N LYS A 70 22.18 -17.18 23.76
CA LYS A 70 21.18 -17.86 24.60
C LYS A 70 19.88 -18.01 23.83
N LYS A 71 18.99 -18.91 24.29
CA LYS A 71 17.62 -18.97 23.75
C LYS A 71 16.88 -17.66 24.02
N ALA A 72 16.10 -17.19 23.05
CA ALA A 72 15.19 -16.06 23.24
C ALA A 72 14.05 -16.45 24.18
N ASP A 73 13.73 -15.57 25.13
CA ASP A 73 12.60 -15.77 26.06
C ASP A 73 11.24 -15.54 25.37
N VAL A 74 11.20 -14.64 24.39
CA VAL A 74 10.00 -14.27 23.64
C VAL A 74 10.34 -14.15 22.16
N ILE A 75 9.45 -14.68 21.31
CA ILE A 75 9.50 -14.52 19.86
C ILE A 75 8.29 -13.70 19.43
N VAL A 76 8.53 -12.61 18.69
CA VAL A 76 7.48 -11.85 18.02
C VAL A 76 7.44 -12.25 16.55
N ASN A 77 6.40 -12.98 16.15
CA ASN A 77 6.25 -13.47 14.78
C ASN A 77 5.70 -12.38 13.84
N CYS A 78 6.58 -11.79 13.03
CA CYS A 78 6.24 -10.77 12.02
C CYS A 78 6.41 -11.27 10.58
N THR A 79 6.10 -12.53 10.30
CA THR A 79 6.40 -13.18 8.99
C THR A 79 5.39 -12.92 7.87
N GLY A 80 4.32 -12.16 8.13
CA GLY A 80 3.34 -11.79 7.10
C GLY A 80 2.70 -13.01 6.44
N LEU A 81 2.69 -13.05 5.10
CA LEU A 81 2.10 -14.15 4.32
C LEU A 81 2.69 -15.53 4.66
N LEU A 82 3.97 -15.59 5.06
CA LEU A 82 4.64 -16.84 5.41
C LEU A 82 4.02 -17.50 6.67
N ALA A 83 3.29 -16.75 7.52
CA ALA A 83 2.58 -17.33 8.65
C ALA A 83 1.57 -18.43 8.26
N SER A 84 1.09 -18.43 7.01
CA SER A 84 0.23 -19.48 6.46
C SER A 84 0.94 -20.83 6.26
N GLN A 85 2.27 -20.83 6.16
CA GLN A 85 3.10 -21.99 5.82
C GLN A 85 4.22 -22.26 6.83
N LEU A 86 4.48 -21.35 7.76
CA LEU A 86 5.53 -21.50 8.77
C LEU A 86 5.16 -22.59 9.77
N GLY A 87 6.02 -23.58 9.94
CA GLY A 87 5.83 -24.66 10.91
C GLY A 87 5.60 -24.11 12.31
N GLY A 88 4.61 -24.67 13.02
CA GLY A 88 4.19 -24.21 14.34
C GLY A 88 3.29 -22.96 14.33
N VAL A 89 2.99 -22.38 13.17
CA VAL A 89 2.01 -21.30 12.99
C VAL A 89 0.87 -21.76 12.08
N MET A 90 1.14 -22.03 10.81
CA MET A 90 0.20 -22.59 9.83
C MET A 90 -1.19 -21.91 9.82
N ASP A 91 -1.24 -20.57 9.89
CA ASP A 91 -2.49 -19.82 9.96
C ASP A 91 -3.21 -19.80 8.60
N LYS A 92 -4.28 -20.60 8.48
CA LYS A 92 -5.06 -20.76 7.24
C LYS A 92 -5.93 -19.55 6.89
N ASN A 93 -6.11 -18.60 7.82
CA ASN A 93 -6.85 -17.36 7.54
C ASN A 93 -5.98 -16.34 6.81
N VAL A 94 -4.66 -16.55 6.79
CA VAL A 94 -3.72 -15.70 6.05
C VAL A 94 -3.71 -16.14 4.59
N VAL A 95 -4.31 -15.33 3.73
CA VAL A 95 -4.39 -15.55 2.28
C VAL A 95 -3.74 -14.39 1.51
N PRO A 96 -3.13 -14.64 0.35
CA PRO A 96 -2.53 -13.57 -0.44
C PRO A 96 -3.61 -12.72 -1.14
N ALA A 97 -3.43 -11.40 -1.12
CA ALA A 97 -4.10 -10.47 -2.02
C ALA A 97 -3.04 -9.83 -2.92
N ARG A 98 -3.18 -9.97 -4.25
CA ARG A 98 -2.21 -9.46 -5.22
C ARG A 98 -2.57 -8.02 -5.59
N GLY A 99 -1.64 -7.10 -5.33
CA GLY A 99 -1.69 -5.72 -5.83
C GLY A 99 -0.66 -5.50 -6.92
N GLN A 100 -1.04 -4.81 -7.99
CA GLN A 100 -0.15 -4.37 -9.06
C GLN A 100 -0.11 -2.84 -9.08
N ILE A 101 1.08 -2.28 -9.34
CA ILE A 101 1.29 -0.82 -9.28
C ILE A 101 2.07 -0.32 -10.48
N VAL A 102 1.85 0.94 -10.86
CA VAL A 102 2.63 1.66 -11.86
C VAL A 102 3.39 2.81 -11.18
N VAL A 103 4.70 2.83 -11.31
CA VAL A 103 5.52 3.92 -10.78
C VAL A 103 5.81 4.92 -11.89
N VAL A 104 5.41 6.17 -11.69
CA VAL A 104 5.56 7.27 -12.65
C VAL A 104 6.27 8.47 -12.02
N ARG A 105 6.59 9.48 -12.82
CA ARG A 105 7.27 10.71 -12.34
C ARG A 105 6.31 11.88 -12.07
N ASN A 106 5.10 11.83 -12.62
CA ASN A 106 4.13 12.93 -12.58
C ASN A 106 3.65 13.23 -11.17
N ASP A 107 3.70 14.48 -10.70
CA ASP A 107 3.18 14.86 -9.38
C ASP A 107 1.74 15.39 -9.46
N PRO A 108 0.74 14.67 -8.92
CA PRO A 108 -0.65 15.13 -8.86
C PRO A 108 -0.91 16.20 -7.77
N GLY A 109 0.02 16.42 -6.84
CA GLY A 109 -0.11 17.33 -5.70
C GLY A 109 -1.09 16.87 -4.62
N ILE A 110 -1.75 15.73 -4.81
CA ILE A 110 -2.73 15.11 -3.90
C ILE A 110 -2.59 13.58 -3.92
N MET A 111 -3.06 12.91 -2.88
CA MET A 111 -3.44 11.50 -2.99
C MET A 111 -4.93 11.42 -3.29
N ALA A 112 -5.37 10.43 -4.05
CA ALA A 112 -6.78 10.28 -4.40
C ALA A 112 -7.14 8.81 -4.48
N THR A 113 -8.38 8.46 -4.18
CA THR A 113 -8.92 7.12 -4.36
C THR A 113 -10.44 7.18 -4.59
N ILE A 114 -10.96 6.16 -5.26
CA ILE A 114 -12.39 5.92 -5.46
C ILE A 114 -12.72 4.52 -4.94
N SER A 115 -13.93 4.35 -4.40
CA SER A 115 -14.35 3.10 -3.75
C SER A 115 -14.58 1.92 -4.70
N GLY A 116 -14.48 2.10 -6.01
CA GLY A 116 -14.64 1.03 -7.00
C GLY A 116 -14.46 1.54 -8.43
N THR A 117 -14.28 0.61 -9.36
CA THR A 117 -14.08 0.89 -10.80
C THR A 117 -15.21 0.26 -11.62
N ASP A 118 -15.23 0.55 -12.94
CA ASP A 118 -16.12 -0.13 -13.90
C ASP A 118 -15.45 -1.37 -14.53
N ASP A 119 -14.20 -1.67 -14.15
CA ASP A 119 -13.34 -2.67 -14.78
C ASP A 119 -13.39 -4.04 -14.06
N GLY A 120 -13.88 -4.09 -12.82
CA GLY A 120 -14.10 -5.31 -12.07
C GLY A 120 -14.12 -5.09 -10.56
N ASP A 121 -14.75 -6.03 -9.82
CA ASP A 121 -14.78 -6.00 -8.36
C ASP A 121 -13.38 -6.18 -7.74
N ASP A 122 -12.49 -6.80 -8.50
CA ASP A 122 -11.13 -7.02 -8.10
C ASP A 122 -10.19 -5.96 -8.61
N GLU A 123 -10.66 -4.80 -9.12
CA GLU A 123 -9.84 -3.67 -9.54
C GLU A 123 -10.06 -2.44 -8.65
N ALA A 124 -9.00 -1.65 -8.44
CA ALA A 124 -9.05 -0.43 -7.64
C ALA A 124 -8.20 0.67 -8.25
N THR A 125 -8.56 1.92 -7.96
CA THR A 125 -7.82 3.09 -8.41
C THR A 125 -7.46 3.98 -7.22
N TYR A 126 -6.17 4.25 -7.10
CA TYR A 126 -5.67 5.25 -6.18
C TYR A 126 -4.34 5.82 -6.64
N VAL A 127 -4.04 7.01 -6.16
CA VAL A 127 -2.83 7.71 -6.50
C VAL A 127 -2.22 8.21 -5.21
N MET A 128 -0.91 7.99 -5.04
CA MET A 128 -0.18 8.56 -3.92
C MET A 128 1.19 9.04 -4.34
N HIS A 129 1.57 10.20 -3.83
CA HIS A 129 2.87 10.80 -4.07
C HIS A 129 3.82 10.48 -2.92
N ARG A 130 4.86 9.68 -3.17
CA ARG A 130 5.84 9.33 -2.14
C ARG A 130 6.76 10.51 -1.88
N ALA A 131 6.98 10.85 -0.61
CA ALA A 131 7.91 11.89 -0.22
C ALA A 131 9.33 11.61 -0.77
N ALA A 132 9.99 12.62 -1.33
CA ALA A 132 11.29 12.48 -1.97
C ALA A 132 12.47 12.69 -1.00
N GLY A 133 13.45 11.79 -1.05
CA GLY A 133 14.81 12.02 -0.58
C GLY A 133 15.70 12.39 -1.76
N LYS A 134 16.05 13.67 -1.90
CA LYS A 134 17.15 14.30 -2.68
C LYS A 134 17.39 13.91 -4.16
N SER A 135 16.79 12.88 -4.75
CA SER A 135 16.99 12.49 -6.16
C SER A 135 15.67 12.03 -6.79
N ALA A 136 14.95 13.01 -7.34
CA ALA A 136 13.70 12.92 -8.11
C ALA A 136 12.44 12.45 -7.35
N PRO A 137 11.34 13.24 -7.37
CA PRO A 137 10.05 12.77 -6.91
C PRO A 137 9.55 11.65 -7.82
N LEU A 138 9.14 10.53 -7.21
CA LEU A 138 8.47 9.42 -7.89
C LEU A 138 7.04 9.33 -7.33
N THR A 139 6.06 9.40 -8.21
CA THR A 139 4.66 9.14 -7.88
C THR A 139 4.35 7.69 -8.14
N VAL A 140 3.52 7.10 -7.28
CA VAL A 140 2.95 5.81 -7.59
C VAL A 140 1.51 6.04 -8.03
N LEU A 141 1.24 5.73 -9.30
CA LEU A 141 -0.12 5.57 -9.80
C LEU A 141 -0.49 4.11 -9.56
N GLU A 142 -1.39 3.86 -8.62
CA GLU A 142 -1.91 2.53 -8.38
C GLU A 142 -3.19 2.39 -9.21
N ALA A 143 -3.01 1.79 -10.39
CA ALA A 143 -4.09 1.10 -11.05
C ALA A 143 -3.82 -0.40 -10.87
N LEU A 144 -4.83 -1.10 -10.36
CA LEU A 144 -5.04 -2.53 -10.44
C LEU A 144 -4.86 -3.33 -9.14
N TYR A 145 -6.00 -3.70 -8.60
CA TYR A 145 -6.18 -4.85 -7.73
C TYR A 145 -6.30 -6.04 -8.73
N ILE A 146 -5.73 -7.23 -8.45
CA ILE A 146 -6.09 -8.46 -9.19
C ILE A 146 -6.36 -9.52 -8.14
N PHE A 147 -7.61 -9.97 -8.02
CA PHE A 147 -7.93 -11.16 -7.24
C PHE A 147 -7.87 -12.37 -8.17
N ARG A 148 -6.64 -12.82 -8.49
CA ARG A 148 -6.42 -14.15 -9.05
C ARG A 148 -5.36 -14.91 -8.27
N VAL A 149 -5.82 -16.05 -7.76
CA VAL A 149 -5.04 -17.14 -7.18
C VAL A 149 -3.83 -17.43 -8.07
N LEU A 150 -2.65 -17.30 -7.45
CA LEU A 150 -1.36 -17.87 -7.85
C LEU A 150 -1.06 -17.92 -9.36
N THR A 151 -0.32 -16.94 -9.84
CA THR A 151 0.99 -17.14 -10.50
C THR A 151 1.77 -15.83 -10.40
N LEU A 152 2.99 -15.86 -9.87
CA LEU A 152 3.97 -14.76 -9.97
C LEU A 152 4.48 -14.69 -11.41
N ALA A 153 3.60 -14.43 -12.38
CA ALA A 153 3.99 -14.07 -13.73
C ALA A 153 4.03 -12.55 -13.80
N PHE A 154 5.21 -12.03 -14.12
CA PHE A 154 5.43 -10.62 -14.43
C PHE A 154 5.04 -10.44 -15.90
N ASP A 155 3.81 -10.04 -16.18
CA ASP A 155 3.39 -9.71 -17.54
C ASP A 155 4.07 -8.40 -17.95
N ARG A 156 5.17 -8.48 -18.70
CA ARG A 156 5.76 -7.34 -19.39
C ARG A 156 4.92 -7.04 -20.62
N GLN A 157 3.76 -6.41 -20.50
CA GLN A 157 3.19 -5.55 -21.55
C GLN A 157 2.28 -4.50 -20.92
N VAL A 158 2.82 -3.29 -20.75
CA VAL A 158 2.03 -2.06 -20.72
C VAL A 158 2.53 -1.27 -21.92
N GLU A 159 1.86 -1.43 -23.07
CA GLU A 159 2.00 -0.48 -24.17
C GLU A 159 1.30 0.83 -23.78
N GLU A 160 1.88 1.98 -24.17
CA GLU A 160 1.27 3.29 -23.94
C GLU A 160 -0.13 3.34 -24.60
N PRO A 161 -1.23 3.50 -23.84
CA PRO A 161 -2.49 3.83 -24.46
C PRO A 161 -2.36 5.25 -25.01
N SER A 162 -2.59 5.39 -26.32
CA SER A 162 -2.76 6.69 -26.96
C SER A 162 -3.80 7.50 -26.18
N LEU A 163 -3.49 8.77 -25.93
CA LEU A 163 -4.36 9.74 -25.27
C LEU A 163 -5.64 9.96 -26.09
N ALA A 164 -6.59 9.05 -25.97
CA ALA A 164 -7.96 9.22 -26.39
C ALA A 164 -8.81 9.25 -25.12
N VAL A 165 -9.32 10.43 -24.76
CA VAL A 165 -10.34 10.60 -23.72
C VAL A 165 -11.62 9.92 -24.24
N PRO A 166 -12.07 8.80 -23.67
CA PRO A 166 -13.29 8.16 -24.15
C PRO A 166 -14.48 8.99 -23.67
N THR A 167 -15.14 9.68 -24.60
CA THR A 167 -16.46 10.27 -24.39
C THR A 167 -17.54 9.18 -24.49
N LYS A 168 -17.57 8.26 -23.52
CA LYS A 168 -18.74 7.40 -23.32
C LYS A 168 -19.44 7.80 -22.03
N LYS A 169 -20.71 8.21 -22.16
CA LYS A 169 -21.63 8.37 -21.02
C LYS A 169 -21.64 7.07 -20.22
N ALA A 170 -21.04 7.09 -19.03
CA ALA A 170 -21.14 6.00 -18.09
C ALA A 170 -22.61 5.86 -17.63
N ALA A 171 -23.16 4.66 -17.76
CA ALA A 171 -24.38 4.29 -17.07
C ALA A 171 -24.04 4.17 -15.58
N GLY A 172 -24.53 5.11 -14.77
CA GLY A 172 -24.10 5.27 -13.39
C GLY A 172 -24.52 4.11 -12.49
N ASN A 173 -23.56 3.52 -11.80
CA ASN A 173 -23.81 2.77 -10.58
C ASN A 173 -23.83 3.77 -9.40
N PRO A 174 -24.98 4.00 -8.73
CA PRO A 174 -25.20 5.17 -7.88
C PRO A 174 -24.59 5.10 -6.46
N SER A 175 -23.52 4.35 -6.22
CA SER A 175 -22.97 4.14 -4.86
C SER A 175 -21.45 4.25 -4.74
N ARG A 176 -20.80 5.18 -5.46
CA ARG A 176 -19.34 5.39 -5.36
C ARG A 176 -18.98 6.52 -4.41
N THR A 177 -17.89 6.37 -3.67
CA THR A 177 -17.33 7.40 -2.79
C THR A 177 -15.97 7.87 -3.30
N GLN A 178 -15.76 9.19 -3.36
CA GLN A 178 -14.48 9.80 -3.73
C GLN A 178 -13.74 10.33 -2.51
N ILE A 179 -12.45 10.00 -2.39
CA ILE A 179 -11.61 10.51 -1.32
C ILE A 179 -10.42 11.24 -1.93
N SER A 180 -10.20 12.48 -1.52
CA SER A 180 -9.03 13.28 -1.91
C SER A 180 -8.22 13.65 -0.68
N LEU A 181 -6.96 13.26 -0.64
CA LEU A 181 -6.06 13.56 0.45
C LEU A 181 -5.05 14.59 -0.01
N ARG A 182 -4.74 15.56 0.84
CA ARG A 182 -3.55 16.40 0.66
C ARG A 182 -2.42 15.87 1.55
N GLY A 183 -1.21 15.78 1.00
CA GLY A 183 0.02 15.56 1.78
C GLY A 183 0.36 16.78 2.61
#